data_AF-A0A258MU81-F1
#
_entry.id   AF-A0A258MU81-F1
#
_cell.length_a   1.000
_cell.length_b   1.000
_cell.length_c   1.000
_cell.angle_alpha   90.00
_cell.angle_beta   90.00
_cell.angle_gamma   90.00
#
_symmetry.space_group_name_H-M   'P 1'
#
loop_
_entity.id
_entity.type
_entity.pdbx_description
1 polymer ?
#
loop_
_entity_poly.entity_id
_entity_poly.type
_entity_poly.pdbx_seq_one_letter_code
_entity_poly.pdbx_strand_id
1 'polypeptide(L)'
;MKQVWIFASLVFLLFESNAQQSGYEIKLEPLSIKGLVGVQSFAHASIGTNWVVIGGRIDGLHRRQPFASFDKKGNNLIIQVIDPLNQQTWQATTNELDSALQDQLSATNMQFYQDKAYLYIIGGYGFSTQLNKHTTYASLIAIDIAGLIESIKHKQSIKAHFRKISHPEFAVTGGQLKKIGQTYYLIGGQNFQGRYNPMGP
;
A
#
# COMPACT_ATOMS: atom_id res chain seq x y z
N MET A 1 -46.87 3.88 46.19
CA MET A 1 -47.26 3.22 44.91
C MET A 1 -46.38 3.62 43.73
N LYS A 2 -46.19 4.91 43.39
CA LYS A 2 -45.36 5.34 42.23
C LYS A 2 -43.88 4.87 42.24
N GLN A 3 -43.25 4.72 43.40
CA GLN A 3 -41.85 4.25 43.50
C GLN A 3 -41.68 2.75 43.22
N VAL A 4 -42.71 1.92 43.44
CA VAL A 4 -42.67 0.48 43.14
C VAL A 4 -42.70 0.23 41.63
N TRP A 5 -43.42 1.09 40.89
CA TRP A 5 -43.47 1.03 39.42
C TRP A 5 -42.12 1.40 38.77
N ILE A 6 -41.38 2.36 39.32
CA ILE A 6 -40.05 2.76 38.81
C ILE A 6 -39.03 1.62 38.99
N PHE A 7 -39.08 0.91 40.12
CA PHE A 7 -38.19 -0.22 40.38
C PHE A 7 -38.50 -1.42 39.47
N ALA A 8 -39.79 -1.68 39.19
CA ALA A 8 -40.21 -2.74 38.26
C ALA A 8 -39.79 -2.46 36.80
N SER A 9 -39.80 -1.19 36.36
CA SER A 9 -39.32 -0.82 35.02
C SER A 9 -37.81 -0.92 34.84
N LEU A 10 -37.02 -0.76 35.92
CA LEU A 10 -35.56 -0.90 35.87
C LEU A 10 -35.12 -2.37 35.78
N VAL A 11 -35.89 -3.31 36.34
CA VAL A 11 -35.62 -4.76 36.25
C VAL A 11 -35.91 -5.31 34.84
N PHE A 12 -36.85 -4.71 34.11
CA PHE A 12 -37.15 -5.07 32.71
C PHE A 12 -36.14 -4.54 31.67
N LEU A 13 -35.14 -3.73 32.08
CA LEU A 13 -34.03 -3.32 31.20
C LEU A 13 -32.80 -4.23 31.33
N LEU A 14 -32.86 -5.26 32.19
CA LEU A 14 -31.82 -6.28 32.34
C LEU A 14 -32.03 -7.48 31.39
N PHE A 15 -32.99 -7.41 30.46
CA PHE A 15 -33.08 -8.40 29.39
C PHE A 15 -31.84 -8.28 28.50
N GLU A 16 -31.04 -9.34 28.57
CA GLU A 16 -29.78 -9.51 27.89
C GLU A 16 -29.89 -9.08 26.42
N SER A 17 -29.21 -7.99 26.10
CA SER A 17 -28.84 -7.69 24.73
C SER A 17 -27.92 -8.82 24.27
N ASN A 18 -28.48 -9.82 23.60
CA ASN A 18 -27.70 -10.80 22.86
C ASN A 18 -27.01 -10.03 21.73
N ALA A 19 -25.72 -9.73 21.91
CA ALA A 19 -24.88 -9.34 20.80
C ALA A 19 -24.98 -10.42 19.72
N GLN A 20 -25.02 -10.04 18.44
CA GLN A 20 -25.16 -10.98 17.33
C GLN A 20 -24.15 -12.13 17.48
N GLN A 21 -24.66 -13.33 17.71
CA GLN A 21 -23.86 -14.54 17.69
C GLN A 21 -23.56 -14.83 16.21
N SER A 22 -22.36 -14.45 15.76
CA SER A 22 -21.90 -14.72 14.40
C SER A 22 -21.92 -16.23 14.15
N GLY A 23 -22.75 -16.69 13.20
CA GLY A 23 -22.86 -18.10 12.81
C GLY A 23 -21.66 -18.64 12.02
N TYR A 24 -20.55 -17.90 11.98
CA TYR A 24 -19.33 -18.27 11.27
C TYR A 24 -18.08 -17.72 12.00
N GLU A 25 -16.96 -18.41 11.83
CA GLU A 25 -15.63 -17.99 12.27
C GLU A 25 -14.76 -17.76 11.02
N ILE A 26 -14.03 -16.64 10.98
CA ILE A 26 -13.07 -16.36 9.91
C ILE A 26 -11.67 -16.68 10.44
N LYS A 27 -10.95 -17.57 9.75
CA LYS A 27 -9.53 -17.85 9.99
C LYS A 27 -8.73 -17.54 8.74
N LEU A 28 -7.52 -17.04 8.92
CA LEU A 28 -6.55 -16.87 7.85
C LEU A 28 -5.53 -18.00 7.95
N GLU A 29 -5.35 -18.74 6.86
CA GLU A 29 -4.30 -19.75 6.72
C GLU A 29 -3.20 -19.22 5.81
N PRO A 30 -1.91 -19.36 6.19
CA PRO A 30 -0.82 -18.88 5.37
C PRO A 30 -0.63 -19.75 4.13
N LEU A 31 -0.64 -19.12 2.95
CA LEU A 31 -0.21 -19.75 1.70
C LEU A 31 1.30 -19.48 1.49
N SER A 32 2.10 -20.53 1.53
CA SER A 32 3.55 -20.43 1.27
C SER A 32 3.85 -20.60 -0.22
N ILE A 33 4.33 -19.54 -0.88
CA ILE A 33 4.76 -19.57 -2.28
C ILE A 33 6.28 -19.40 -2.34
N LYS A 34 6.98 -20.34 -2.97
CA LYS A 34 8.44 -20.29 -3.10
C LYS A 34 8.88 -19.05 -3.88
N GLY A 35 9.87 -18.33 -3.36
CA GLY A 35 10.47 -17.15 -4.02
C GLY A 35 9.70 -15.84 -3.81
N LEU A 36 8.56 -15.87 -3.11
CA LEU A 36 7.83 -14.66 -2.73
C LEU A 36 8.60 -13.88 -1.66
N VAL A 37 8.89 -12.62 -1.92
CA VAL A 37 9.52 -11.71 -0.96
C VAL A 37 8.43 -11.02 -0.16
N GLY A 38 8.56 -11.06 1.18
CA GLY A 38 7.68 -10.33 2.08
C GLY A 38 7.87 -8.82 1.93
N VAL A 39 6.78 -8.10 1.69
CA VAL A 39 6.80 -6.64 1.54
C VAL A 39 5.77 -6.03 2.48
N GLN A 40 6.13 -4.94 3.14
CA GLN A 40 5.22 -4.13 3.95
C GLN A 40 4.89 -2.83 3.25
N SER A 41 3.64 -2.37 3.39
CA SER A 41 3.19 -1.06 2.92
C SER A 41 3.40 -0.85 1.41
N PHE A 42 3.16 -1.93 0.65
CA PHE A 42 3.18 -1.96 -0.81
C PHE A 42 1.87 -1.49 -1.42
N ALA A 43 1.93 -1.11 -2.70
CA ALA A 43 0.77 -1.03 -3.57
C ALA A 43 0.57 -2.36 -4.29
N HIS A 44 -0.68 -2.69 -4.63
CA HIS A 44 -1.00 -3.89 -5.38
C HIS A 44 -2.09 -3.69 -6.41
N ALA A 45 -2.14 -4.62 -7.37
CA ALA A 45 -3.20 -4.75 -8.35
C ALA A 45 -3.37 -6.24 -8.71
N SER A 46 -4.48 -6.58 -9.36
CA SER A 46 -4.75 -7.92 -9.86
C SER A 46 -5.39 -7.91 -11.24
N ILE A 47 -4.98 -8.83 -12.11
CA ILE A 47 -5.66 -9.13 -13.38
C ILE A 47 -5.82 -10.65 -13.49
N GLY A 48 -7.07 -11.10 -13.65
CA GLY A 48 -7.40 -12.51 -13.55
C GLY A 48 -6.98 -13.06 -12.19
N THR A 49 -6.16 -14.10 -12.21
CA THR A 49 -5.61 -14.72 -10.99
C THR A 49 -4.27 -14.13 -10.56
N ASN A 50 -3.61 -13.34 -11.43
CA ASN A 50 -2.29 -12.80 -11.15
C ASN A 50 -2.40 -11.55 -10.27
N TRP A 51 -1.53 -11.47 -9.27
CA TRP A 51 -1.33 -10.28 -8.45
C TRP A 51 -0.01 -9.58 -8.81
N VAL A 52 0.02 -8.27 -8.67
CA VAL A 52 1.21 -7.43 -8.75
C VAL A 52 1.43 -6.77 -7.41
N VAL A 53 2.65 -6.83 -6.89
CA VAL A 53 3.11 -6.13 -5.67
C VAL A 53 4.25 -5.19 -6.05
N ILE A 54 4.13 -3.91 -5.67
CA ILE A 54 5.08 -2.85 -6.05
C ILE A 54 5.30 -1.85 -4.90
N GLY A 55 6.56 -1.40 -4.78
CA GLY A 55 7.02 -0.50 -3.73
C GLY A 55 6.87 -1.05 -2.32
N GLY A 56 6.82 -0.19 -1.31
CA GLY A 56 6.88 -0.63 0.07
C GLY A 56 8.30 -0.98 0.53
N ARG A 57 8.41 -1.79 1.58
CA ARG A 57 9.67 -2.14 2.23
C ARG A 57 9.82 -3.62 2.46
N ILE A 58 11.05 -4.12 2.38
CA ILE A 58 11.39 -5.55 2.58
C ILE A 58 11.95 -5.85 3.97
N ASP A 59 12.17 -4.82 4.80
CA ASP A 59 12.70 -4.97 6.16
C ASP A 59 11.62 -4.95 7.25
N GLY A 60 10.34 -5.01 6.84
CA GLY A 60 9.20 -5.02 7.76
C GLY A 60 9.05 -3.70 8.51
N LEU A 61 8.55 -3.79 9.75
CA LEU A 61 8.11 -2.62 10.51
C LEU A 61 9.32 -1.73 10.77
N HIS A 62 9.20 -0.45 10.40
CA HIS A 62 10.29 0.49 10.58
C HIS A 62 10.72 0.57 12.06
N ARG A 63 12.01 0.76 12.28
CA ARG A 63 12.56 0.94 13.63
C ARG A 63 12.10 2.29 14.19
N ARG A 64 12.02 2.41 15.52
CA ARG A 64 11.69 3.67 16.22
C ARG A 64 12.93 4.53 16.50
N GLN A 65 13.95 4.44 15.66
CA GLN A 65 15.22 5.16 15.76
C GLN A 65 15.41 6.02 14.49
N PRO A 66 15.49 7.36 14.60
CA PRO A 66 15.50 8.27 13.45
C PRO A 66 16.43 7.86 12.30
N PHE A 67 17.68 7.48 12.65
CA PHE A 67 18.72 7.12 11.68
C PHE A 67 18.51 5.75 11.00
N ALA A 68 17.64 4.90 11.55
CA ALA A 68 17.43 3.53 11.08
C ALA A 68 15.97 3.23 10.68
N SER A 69 15.05 4.19 10.83
CA SER A 69 13.63 3.99 10.49
C SER A 69 13.42 3.72 8.99
N PHE A 70 14.21 4.35 8.12
CA PHE A 70 14.06 4.21 6.66
C PHE A 70 15.41 3.95 5.98
N ASP A 71 16.07 2.87 6.40
CA ASP A 71 17.34 2.40 5.81
C ASP A 71 17.13 2.03 4.33
N LYS A 72 18.09 2.43 3.48
CA LYS A 72 18.15 2.11 2.05
C LYS A 72 18.11 0.60 1.80
N LYS A 73 18.69 -0.22 2.69
CA LYS A 73 18.65 -1.70 2.58
C LYS A 73 17.23 -2.25 2.68
N GLY A 74 16.30 -1.51 3.29
CA GLY A 74 14.89 -1.88 3.40
C GLY A 74 14.04 -1.48 2.20
N ASN A 75 14.57 -0.72 1.24
CA ASN A 75 13.81 -0.29 0.06
C ASN A 75 13.44 -1.48 -0.82
N ASN A 76 12.18 -1.55 -1.23
CA ASN A 76 11.77 -2.53 -2.23
C ASN A 76 12.12 -2.01 -3.64
N LEU A 77 13.04 -2.70 -4.32
CA LEU A 77 13.45 -2.41 -5.71
C LEU A 77 12.99 -3.50 -6.70
N ILE A 78 12.08 -4.37 -6.27
CA ILE A 78 11.50 -5.42 -7.09
C ILE A 78 10.00 -5.24 -7.23
N ILE A 79 9.51 -5.52 -8.44
CA ILE A 79 8.10 -5.70 -8.75
C ILE A 79 7.86 -7.20 -8.81
N GLN A 80 6.88 -7.69 -8.05
CA GLN A 80 6.56 -9.12 -8.01
C GLN A 80 5.23 -9.38 -8.72
N VAL A 81 5.23 -10.33 -9.63
CA VAL A 81 4.02 -10.94 -10.19
C VAL A 81 3.82 -12.29 -9.52
N ILE A 82 2.61 -12.55 -9.03
CA ILE A 82 2.29 -13.72 -8.22
C ILE A 82 1.10 -14.43 -8.86
N ASP A 83 1.26 -15.71 -9.16
CA ASP A 83 0.15 -16.61 -9.48
C ASP A 83 -0.09 -17.52 -8.26
N PRO A 84 -1.08 -17.19 -7.41
CA PRO A 84 -1.34 -17.94 -6.19
C PRO A 84 -1.94 -19.33 -6.46
N LEU A 85 -2.58 -19.54 -7.62
CA LEU A 85 -3.17 -20.85 -7.95
C LEU A 85 -2.10 -21.85 -8.34
N ASN A 86 -1.17 -21.44 -9.20
CA ASN A 86 -0.06 -22.28 -9.64
C ASN A 86 1.16 -22.18 -8.71
N GLN A 87 1.09 -21.33 -7.67
CA GLN A 87 2.19 -21.05 -6.73
C GLN A 87 3.48 -20.63 -7.45
N GLN A 88 3.34 -19.77 -8.46
CA GLN A 88 4.45 -19.24 -9.25
C GLN A 88 4.69 -17.77 -8.97
N THR A 89 5.95 -17.35 -9.08
CA THR A 89 6.35 -15.95 -8.95
C THR A 89 7.30 -15.55 -10.07
N TRP A 90 7.17 -14.31 -10.51
CA TRP A 90 8.09 -13.65 -11.43
C TRP A 90 8.45 -12.28 -10.88
N GLN A 91 9.61 -11.78 -11.23
CA GLN A 91 10.12 -10.52 -10.71
C GLN A 91 10.81 -9.70 -11.79
N ALA A 92 10.68 -8.38 -11.70
CA ALA A 92 11.53 -7.43 -12.41
C ALA A 92 12.07 -6.40 -11.43
N THR A 93 13.24 -5.85 -11.73
CA THR A 93 13.84 -4.79 -10.91
C THR A 93 13.40 -3.41 -11.42
N THR A 94 13.16 -2.48 -10.50
CA THR A 94 12.92 -1.08 -10.86
C THR A 94 14.17 -0.37 -11.36
N ASN A 95 15.36 -0.99 -11.27
CA ASN A 95 16.62 -0.40 -11.72
C ASN A 95 16.68 -0.14 -13.23
N GLU A 96 15.82 -0.76 -14.04
CA GLU A 96 15.75 -0.44 -15.47
C GLU A 96 15.00 0.87 -15.75
N LEU A 97 14.20 1.37 -14.81
CA LEU A 97 13.42 2.59 -14.94
C LEU A 97 14.31 3.84 -14.79
N ASP A 98 13.80 5.01 -15.18
CA ASP A 98 14.49 6.28 -14.88
C ASP A 98 14.62 6.49 -13.36
N SER A 99 15.66 7.20 -12.94
CA SER A 99 15.99 7.38 -11.52
C SER A 99 14.86 8.01 -10.71
N ALA A 100 14.10 8.94 -11.31
CA ALA A 100 12.99 9.59 -10.62
C ALA A 100 11.82 8.62 -10.37
N LEU A 101 11.54 7.73 -11.32
CA LEU A 101 10.53 6.69 -11.17
C LEU A 101 11.00 5.57 -10.23
N GLN A 102 12.27 5.17 -10.31
CA GLN A 102 12.88 4.20 -9.40
C GLN A 102 12.81 4.68 -7.94
N ASP A 103 13.21 5.92 -7.69
CA ASP A 103 13.16 6.57 -6.38
C ASP A 103 11.74 6.58 -5.82
N GLN A 104 10.78 7.02 -6.64
CA GLN A 104 9.36 7.06 -6.30
C GLN A 104 8.78 5.68 -6.00
N LEU A 105 9.10 4.66 -6.81
CA LEU A 105 8.61 3.30 -6.61
C LEU A 105 9.30 2.57 -5.46
N SER A 106 10.43 3.09 -4.95
CA SER A 106 11.05 2.59 -3.71
C SER A 106 10.39 3.12 -2.43
N ALA A 107 9.43 4.04 -2.56
CA ALA A 107 8.74 4.64 -1.44
C ALA A 107 7.83 3.64 -0.71
N THR A 108 7.55 3.95 0.56
CA THR A 108 6.61 3.20 1.39
C THR A 108 5.35 4.01 1.68
N ASN A 109 4.25 3.31 2.03
CA ASN A 109 2.96 3.92 2.36
C ASN A 109 2.40 4.82 1.25
N MET A 110 2.61 4.41 0.00
CA MET A 110 1.97 5.04 -1.17
C MET A 110 0.47 4.77 -1.16
N GLN A 111 -0.29 5.74 -1.65
CA GLN A 111 -1.72 5.62 -1.86
C GLN A 111 -1.94 5.02 -3.23
N PHE A 112 -2.84 4.05 -3.35
CA PHE A 112 -3.07 3.41 -4.62
C PHE A 112 -4.53 3.02 -4.79
N TYR A 113 -4.93 2.94 -6.06
CA TYR A 113 -6.24 2.46 -6.45
C TYR A 113 -6.13 1.84 -7.85
N GLN A 114 -6.64 0.62 -8.00
CA GLN A 114 -6.76 0.01 -9.32
C GLN A 114 -8.12 0.37 -9.92
N ASP A 115 -8.10 0.91 -11.15
CA ASP A 115 -9.29 1.14 -11.96
C ASP A 115 -9.12 0.40 -13.30
N LYS A 116 -9.86 -0.69 -13.45
CA LYS A 116 -9.77 -1.62 -14.58
C LYS A 116 -8.33 -2.14 -14.77
N ALA A 117 -7.71 -1.88 -15.92
CA ALA A 117 -6.38 -2.34 -16.27
C ALA A 117 -5.24 -1.50 -15.64
N TYR A 118 -5.56 -0.36 -15.04
CA TYR A 118 -4.55 0.57 -14.53
C TYR A 118 -4.48 0.58 -13.01
N LEU A 119 -3.26 0.49 -12.49
CA LEU A 119 -2.97 0.83 -11.11
C LEU A 119 -2.51 2.29 -11.04
N TYR A 120 -3.21 3.09 -10.25
CA TYR A 120 -2.80 4.45 -9.91
C TYR A 120 -2.07 4.43 -8.59
N ILE A 121 -0.88 5.04 -8.54
CA ILE A 121 -0.07 5.21 -7.34
C ILE A 121 0.20 6.69 -7.16
N ILE A 122 0.01 7.17 -5.93
CA ILE A 122 0.28 8.53 -5.50
C ILE A 122 1.25 8.47 -4.32
N GLY A 123 2.13 9.45 -4.22
CA GLY A 123 2.72 9.79 -2.94
C GLY A 123 3.73 8.78 -2.40
N GLY A 124 3.70 8.56 -1.09
CA GLY A 124 4.64 7.73 -0.36
C GLY A 124 5.89 8.47 0.09
N TYR A 125 6.54 7.92 1.11
CA TYR A 125 7.75 8.49 1.72
C TYR A 125 8.97 7.63 1.44
N GLY A 126 10.06 8.26 1.01
CA GLY A 126 11.30 7.58 0.67
C GLY A 126 12.45 8.54 0.44
N PHE A 127 13.64 8.00 0.16
CA PHE A 127 14.83 8.79 -0.13
C PHE A 127 14.89 9.14 -1.62
N SER A 128 14.95 10.43 -1.94
CA SER A 128 15.20 10.92 -3.29
C SER A 128 16.69 11.13 -3.50
N THR A 129 17.26 10.46 -4.49
CA THR A 129 18.65 10.66 -4.93
C THR A 129 18.85 12.03 -5.53
N GLN A 130 17.86 12.56 -6.27
CA GLN A 130 17.90 13.90 -6.86
C GLN A 130 17.96 15.01 -5.81
N LEU A 131 17.17 14.90 -4.74
CA LEU A 131 17.16 15.87 -3.65
C LEU A 131 18.21 15.57 -2.57
N ASN A 132 18.85 14.40 -2.64
CA ASN A 132 19.74 13.85 -1.63
C ASN A 132 19.16 13.87 -0.20
N LYS A 133 17.85 13.61 -0.09
CA LYS A 133 17.12 13.60 1.20
C LYS A 133 15.85 12.78 1.12
N HIS A 134 15.33 12.40 2.29
CA HIS A 134 13.98 11.85 2.38
C HIS A 134 12.93 12.92 2.10
N THR A 135 11.86 12.50 1.44
CA THR A 135 10.73 13.34 1.07
C THR A 135 9.47 12.48 0.95
N THR A 136 8.32 13.09 1.12
CA THR A 136 7.08 12.59 0.53
C THR A 136 7.08 12.97 -0.95
N TYR A 137 6.92 11.98 -1.83
CA TYR A 137 6.93 12.22 -3.27
C TYR A 137 5.62 12.81 -3.75
N ALA A 138 5.66 13.57 -4.85
CA ALA A 138 4.52 14.33 -5.38
C ALA A 138 4.05 13.83 -6.75
N SER A 139 4.28 12.54 -7.06
CA SER A 139 3.89 11.99 -8.37
C SER A 139 2.56 11.25 -8.29
N LEU A 140 1.80 11.33 -9.38
CA LEU A 140 0.78 10.37 -9.75
C LEU A 140 1.35 9.50 -10.87
N ILE A 141 1.44 8.21 -10.63
CA ILE A 141 1.84 7.20 -11.61
C ILE A 141 0.61 6.39 -11.98
N ALA A 142 0.43 6.15 -13.28
CA ALA A 142 -0.48 5.12 -13.76
C ALA A 142 0.33 4.01 -14.43
N ILE A 143 -0.03 2.77 -14.11
CA ILE A 143 0.70 1.58 -14.54
C ILE A 143 -0.27 0.66 -15.29
N ASP A 144 0.05 0.29 -16.54
CA ASP A 144 -0.68 -0.76 -17.26
C ASP A 144 -0.31 -2.12 -16.66
N ILE A 145 -1.24 -2.72 -15.92
CA ILE A 145 -0.98 -3.96 -15.19
C ILE A 145 -0.94 -5.18 -16.11
N ALA A 146 -1.70 -5.18 -17.21
CA ALA A 146 -1.71 -6.32 -18.13
C ALA A 146 -0.38 -6.40 -18.88
N GLY A 147 0.04 -5.27 -19.45
CA GLY A 147 1.34 -5.16 -20.12
C GLY A 147 2.50 -5.46 -19.18
N LEU A 148 2.46 -4.91 -17.95
CA LEU A 148 3.48 -5.16 -16.94
C LEU A 148 3.63 -6.65 -16.60
N ILE A 149 2.51 -7.35 -16.36
CA ILE A 149 2.51 -8.78 -16.04
C ILE A 149 3.17 -9.56 -17.19
N GLU A 150 2.75 -9.32 -18.43
CA GLU A 150 3.28 -10.02 -19.59
C GLU A 150 4.78 -9.76 -19.78
N SER A 151 5.24 -8.52 -19.66
CA SER A 151 6.65 -8.19 -19.78
C SER A 151 7.49 -8.85 -18.68
N ILE A 152 7.01 -8.88 -17.43
CA ILE A 152 7.72 -9.54 -16.33
C ILE A 152 7.80 -11.05 -16.55
N LYS A 153 6.69 -11.71 -16.93
CA LYS A 153 6.66 -13.16 -17.18
C LYS A 153 7.59 -13.57 -18.33
N HIS A 154 7.69 -12.73 -19.36
CA HIS A 154 8.53 -12.97 -20.53
C HIS A 154 9.93 -12.33 -20.48
N LYS A 155 10.32 -11.74 -19.33
CA LYS A 155 11.62 -11.07 -19.13
C LYS A 155 11.89 -9.97 -20.15
N GLN A 156 10.86 -9.24 -20.55
CA GLN A 156 10.92 -8.07 -21.43
C GLN A 156 11.01 -6.79 -20.59
N SER A 157 11.42 -5.68 -21.21
CA SER A 157 11.51 -4.40 -20.51
C SER A 157 10.14 -3.90 -20.06
N ILE A 158 10.06 -3.40 -18.83
CA ILE A 158 8.82 -2.91 -18.24
C ILE A 158 8.54 -1.43 -18.50
N LYS A 159 9.50 -0.69 -19.10
CA LYS A 159 9.50 0.78 -19.19
C LYS A 159 8.21 1.37 -19.79
N ALA A 160 7.68 0.72 -20.82
CA ALA A 160 6.53 1.23 -21.58
C ALA A 160 5.22 1.26 -20.77
N HIS A 161 5.17 0.58 -19.62
CA HIS A 161 3.96 0.41 -18.84
C HIS A 161 3.71 1.51 -17.81
N PHE A 162 4.63 2.49 -17.71
CA PHE A 162 4.57 3.56 -16.71
C PHE A 162 4.35 4.92 -17.36
N ARG A 163 3.37 5.67 -16.83
CA ARG A 163 3.19 7.09 -17.13
C ARG A 163 3.08 7.88 -15.83
N LYS A 164 3.64 9.08 -15.81
CA LYS A 164 3.79 9.89 -14.59
C LYS A 164 3.43 11.34 -14.85
N ILE A 165 2.71 11.95 -13.91
CA ILE A 165 2.61 13.41 -13.75
C ILE A 165 2.98 13.77 -12.30
N SER A 166 3.23 15.05 -12.03
CA SER A 166 3.57 15.51 -10.69
C SER A 166 2.80 16.78 -10.34
N HIS A 167 2.32 16.86 -9.10
CA HIS A 167 1.66 18.03 -8.55
C HIS A 167 1.89 18.06 -7.04
N PRO A 168 2.15 19.22 -6.40
CA PRO A 168 2.42 19.29 -4.96
C PRO A 168 1.35 18.65 -4.08
N GLU A 169 0.08 18.66 -4.49
CA GLU A 169 -1.02 18.02 -3.75
C GLU A 169 -0.96 16.49 -3.72
N PHE A 170 -0.16 15.88 -4.60
CA PHE A 170 0.11 14.44 -4.57
C PHE A 170 1.16 14.07 -3.51
N ALA A 171 1.76 15.05 -2.82
CA ALA A 171 2.71 14.83 -1.73
C ALA A 171 2.01 14.36 -0.45
N VAL A 172 1.60 13.10 -0.44
CA VAL A 172 0.94 12.46 0.70
C VAL A 172 1.59 11.10 0.96
N THR A 173 1.74 10.68 2.22
CA THR A 173 2.11 9.31 2.62
C THR A 173 1.14 8.81 3.69
N GLY A 174 0.83 7.52 3.73
CA GLY A 174 -0.02 6.93 4.79
C GLY A 174 -1.49 7.34 4.74
N GLY A 175 -1.95 7.88 3.61
CA GLY A 175 -3.36 8.18 3.36
C GLY A 175 -4.08 7.04 2.63
N GLN A 176 -5.18 7.35 1.95
CA GLN A 176 -5.92 6.42 1.09
C GLN A 176 -6.31 7.10 -0.23
N LEU A 177 -6.29 6.34 -1.33
CA LEU A 177 -6.89 6.76 -2.60
C LEU A 177 -8.12 5.88 -2.85
N LYS A 178 -9.28 6.50 -3.01
CA LYS A 178 -10.55 5.81 -3.30
C LYS A 178 -11.25 6.47 -4.47
N LYS A 179 -12.16 5.74 -5.12
CA LYS A 179 -12.94 6.25 -6.25
C LYS A 179 -14.42 6.08 -5.96
N ILE A 180 -15.21 7.13 -6.22
CA ILE A 180 -16.68 7.09 -6.21
C ILE A 180 -17.16 7.66 -7.54
N GLY A 181 -17.89 6.86 -8.32
CA GLY A 181 -18.28 7.23 -9.67
C GLY A 181 -17.04 7.48 -10.56
N GLN A 182 -16.85 8.72 -11.00
CA GLN A 182 -15.70 9.13 -11.82
C GLN A 182 -14.67 9.94 -11.02
N THR A 183 -14.92 10.20 -9.74
CA THR A 183 -14.08 11.07 -8.91
C THR A 183 -13.17 10.25 -8.02
N TYR A 184 -11.89 10.62 -8.00
CA TYR A 184 -10.89 10.09 -7.09
C TYR A 184 -10.76 10.97 -5.85
N TYR A 185 -10.68 10.35 -4.69
CA TYR A 185 -10.56 10.99 -3.39
C TYR A 185 -9.25 10.56 -2.76
N LEU A 186 -8.36 11.53 -2.54
CA LEU A 186 -7.15 11.38 -1.74
C LEU A 186 -7.48 11.81 -0.32
N ILE A 187 -7.45 10.86 0.62
CA ILE A 187 -8.02 11.03 1.97
C ILE A 187 -6.92 10.83 3.01
N GLY A 188 -6.76 11.82 3.89
CA GLY A 188 -5.81 11.80 5.00
C GLY A 188 -4.34 11.68 4.57
N GLY A 189 -3.51 11.21 5.48
CA GLY A 189 -2.06 11.05 5.28
C GLY A 189 -1.23 12.26 5.73
N GLN A 190 0.07 12.20 5.47
CA GLN A 190 1.06 13.19 5.92
C GLN A 190 1.97 13.63 4.76
N ASN A 191 2.57 14.80 4.90
CA ASN A 191 3.64 15.29 4.03
C ASN A 191 4.91 15.47 4.87
N PHE A 192 5.79 14.48 4.85
CA PHE A 192 7.05 14.50 5.59
C PHE A 192 8.19 14.97 4.70
N GLN A 193 8.96 15.93 5.20
CA GLN A 193 10.11 16.50 4.52
C GLN A 193 11.36 16.28 5.38
N GLY A 194 12.44 15.83 4.75
CA GLY A 194 13.65 15.45 5.48
C GLY A 194 13.51 14.11 6.19
N ARG A 195 14.44 13.82 7.10
CA ARG A 195 14.50 12.55 7.81
C ARG A 195 13.39 12.43 8.85
N TYR A 196 12.96 11.20 9.11
CA TYR A 196 12.01 10.89 10.16
C TYR A 196 12.57 11.32 11.53
N ASN A 197 11.83 12.14 12.26
CA ASN A 197 12.15 12.54 13.63
C ASN A 197 10.96 12.22 14.57
N PRO A 198 11.05 11.21 15.45
CA PRO A 198 10.00 10.88 16.39
C PRO A 198 9.81 11.94 17.50
N MET A 199 10.73 12.90 17.63
CA MET A 199 10.68 13.96 18.66
C MET A 199 10.03 15.27 18.16
N GLY A 200 9.55 15.33 16.92
CA GLY A 200 9.04 16.56 16.30
C GLY A 200 10.10 17.34 15.49
N PRO A 201 9.73 18.43 14.80
CA PRO A 201 10.68 19.27 14.06
C PRO A 201 11.74 19.92 14.95
#